data_AF-A0A9P6N9K3-F1
#
_entry.id   AF-A0A9P6N9K3-F1
#
_cell.length_a   1.000
_cell.length_b   1.000
_cell.length_c   1.000
_cell.angle_alpha   90.00
_cell.angle_beta   90.00
_cell.angle_gamma   90.00
#
_symmetry.space_group_name_H-M   'P 1'
#
loop_
_entity.id
_entity.type
_entity.pdbx_description
1 polymer ?
#
loop_
_entity_poly.entity_id
_entity_poly.type
_entity_poly.pdbx_seq_one_letter_code
_entity_poly.pdbx_strand_id
1 'polypeptide(L)'
;MGNVFYSAKTKVIAVLLILNGKTDIEVYTAIVDNPCNKTIDHWVAPYERIKQVIQDPAKYDQQGRPTFFCDKDCEFICALVAENPMLFLDEIWEAIYNKTGLLPSLTAKIFCLETVHLELTTRLEIMCKKAQTFNIRKDFYQRAVYQALVQYIPAEMFVFTDESAICECDLI
;
A
#
# COMPACT_ATOMS: atom_id res chain seq x y z
N MET A 1 11.76 4.41 -14.34
CA MET A 1 11.38 4.71 -15.73
C MET A 1 9.87 4.81 -15.77
N GLY A 2 9.30 5.93 -16.22
CA GLY A 2 7.85 6.08 -16.35
C GLY A 2 7.30 5.19 -17.46
N ASN A 3 6.13 4.60 -17.24
CA ASN A 3 5.47 3.78 -18.24
C ASN A 3 4.86 4.73 -19.29
N VAL A 4 5.32 4.66 -20.54
CA VAL A 4 4.81 5.52 -21.62
C VAL A 4 3.59 4.83 -22.24
N PHE A 5 2.44 5.51 -22.18
CA PHE A 5 1.21 5.01 -22.77
C PHE A 5 1.15 5.35 -24.26
N TYR A 6 1.14 4.33 -25.10
CA TYR A 6 0.96 4.48 -26.55
C TYR A 6 -0.48 4.13 -26.94
N SER A 7 -1.07 4.97 -27.78
CA SER A 7 -2.43 4.74 -28.29
C SER A 7 -2.50 3.46 -29.13
N ALA A 8 -3.66 2.80 -29.12
CA ALA A 8 -3.97 1.67 -29.99
C ALA A 8 -3.61 1.93 -31.46
N LYS A 9 -3.95 3.13 -31.95
CA LYS A 9 -3.68 3.58 -33.32
C LYS A 9 -2.18 3.64 -33.60
N THR A 10 -1.39 4.17 -32.67
CA THR A 10 0.07 4.24 -32.78
C THR A 10 0.67 2.84 -32.96
N LYS A 11 0.24 1.87 -32.15
CA LYS A 11 0.71 0.48 -32.23
C LYS A 11 0.38 -0.15 -33.58
N VAL A 12 -0.84 0.02 -34.07
CA VAL A 12 -1.29 -0.53 -35.36
C VAL A 12 -0.51 0.08 -36.52
N ILE A 13 -0.30 1.39 -36.52
CA ILE A 13 0.48 2.08 -37.56
C ILE A 13 1.92 1.54 -37.58
N ALA A 14 2.56 1.37 -36.42
CA ALA A 14 3.91 0.83 -36.32
C ALA A 14 4.02 -0.56 -36.97
N VAL A 15 3.11 -1.47 -36.60
CA VAL A 15 3.09 -2.83 -37.14
C VAL A 15 2.82 -2.83 -38.65
N LEU A 16 1.88 -2.02 -39.13
CA LEU A 16 1.59 -1.90 -40.57
C LEU A 16 2.80 -1.40 -41.37
N LEU A 17 3.54 -0.43 -40.86
CA LEU A 17 4.73 0.09 -41.54
C LEU A 17 5.81 -1.00 -41.66
N ILE A 18 6.05 -1.77 -40.61
CA ILE A 18 7.00 -2.90 -40.63
C ILE A 18 6.58 -3.97 -41.63
N LEU A 19 5.31 -4.34 -41.66
CA LEU A 19 4.79 -5.33 -42.61
C LEU A 19 4.91 -4.86 -44.06
N ASN A 20 4.88 -3.55 -44.29
CA ASN A 20 5.12 -2.94 -45.60
C ASN A 20 6.62 -2.81 -45.95
N GLY A 21 7.51 -3.42 -45.17
CA GLY A 21 8.95 -3.43 -45.42
C GLY A 21 9.66 -2.11 -45.08
N LYS A 22 9.04 -1.26 -44.26
CA LYS A 22 9.69 -0.02 -43.79
C LYS A 22 10.78 -0.34 -42.79
N THR A 23 11.87 0.41 -42.90
CA THR A 23 13.00 0.35 -41.95
C THR A 23 12.63 0.99 -40.62
N ASP A 24 13.30 0.59 -39.54
CA ASP A 24 13.05 1.15 -38.20
C ASP A 24 13.08 2.69 -38.22
N ILE A 25 14.04 3.30 -38.94
CA ILE A 25 14.20 4.76 -39.09
C ILE A 25 12.95 5.42 -39.70
N GLU A 26 12.36 4.79 -40.71
CA GLU A 26 11.12 5.27 -41.34
C GLU A 26 9.91 5.11 -40.40
N VAL A 27 9.89 4.07 -39.57
CA VAL A 27 8.85 3.86 -38.56
C VAL A 27 8.95 4.93 -37.46
N TYR A 28 10.16 5.22 -36.99
CA TYR A 28 10.43 6.26 -36.00
C TYR A 28 10.01 7.65 -36.47
N THR A 29 10.34 8.00 -37.72
CA THR A 29 9.98 9.30 -38.29
C THR A 29 8.48 9.43 -38.54
N ALA A 30 7.76 8.33 -38.76
CA ALA A 30 6.31 8.32 -38.94
C ALA A 30 5.53 8.37 -37.61
N ILE A 31 6.13 8.00 -36.48
CA ILE A 31 5.48 7.92 -35.17
C ILE A 31 5.95 9.05 -34.26
N VAL A 32 5.04 9.97 -33.91
CA VAL A 32 5.30 11.14 -33.05
C VAL A 32 5.90 10.75 -31.69
N ASP A 33 5.48 9.62 -31.11
CA ASP A 33 5.87 9.20 -29.77
C ASP A 33 7.25 8.51 -29.70
N ASN A 34 7.91 8.30 -30.85
CA ASN A 34 9.26 7.72 -31.01
C ASN A 34 9.55 6.47 -30.14
N PRO A 35 8.77 5.38 -30.27
CA PRO A 35 8.88 4.18 -29.43
C PRO A 35 10.14 3.37 -29.73
N CYS A 36 10.97 3.05 -28.73
CA CYS A 36 12.21 2.28 -28.96
C CYS A 36 11.97 0.89 -29.60
N ASN A 37 12.99 0.33 -30.27
CA ASN A 37 12.92 -0.98 -30.96
C ASN A 37 12.26 -2.08 -30.12
N LYS A 38 12.65 -2.22 -28.84
CA LYS A 38 12.05 -3.21 -27.93
C LYS A 38 10.53 -3.08 -27.80
N THR A 39 10.02 -1.86 -27.83
CA THR A 39 8.59 -1.57 -27.74
C THR A 39 7.88 -2.00 -29.03
N ILE A 40 8.51 -1.73 -30.17
CA ILE A 40 8.01 -2.13 -31.49
C ILE A 40 8.02 -3.66 -31.64
N ASP A 41 9.11 -4.32 -31.24
CA ASP A 41 9.21 -5.79 -31.19
C ASP A 41 8.08 -6.41 -30.36
N HIS A 42 7.79 -5.80 -29.21
CA HIS A 42 6.67 -6.20 -28.34
C HIS A 42 5.29 -6.05 -29.02
N TRP A 43 5.13 -5.14 -29.98
CA TRP A 43 3.88 -4.96 -30.73
C TRP A 43 3.78 -5.90 -31.93
N VAL A 44 4.91 -6.24 -32.55
CA VAL A 44 4.98 -7.17 -33.69
C VAL A 44 4.81 -8.62 -33.24
N ALA A 45 5.36 -9.02 -32.10
CA ALA A 45 5.32 -10.43 -31.65
C ALA A 45 3.88 -10.98 -31.48
N PRO A 46 2.91 -10.24 -30.91
CA PRO A 46 1.50 -10.66 -30.90
C PRO A 46 0.92 -10.76 -32.31
N TYR A 47 1.27 -9.83 -33.20
CA TYR A 47 0.78 -9.86 -34.58
C TYR A 47 1.29 -11.10 -35.34
N GLU A 48 2.54 -11.48 -35.18
CA GLU A 48 3.08 -12.69 -35.80
C GLU A 48 2.38 -13.95 -35.30
N ARG A 49 2.08 -14.01 -33.99
CA ARG A 49 1.49 -15.18 -33.33
C ARG A 49 -0.01 -15.34 -33.55
N ILE A 50 -0.78 -14.26 -33.40
CA ILE A 50 -2.26 -14.29 -33.38
C ILE A 50 -2.91 -13.34 -34.39
N LYS A 51 -2.13 -12.68 -35.25
CA LYS A 51 -2.61 -11.67 -36.22
C LYS A 51 -3.38 -10.52 -35.58
N GLN A 52 -3.06 -10.20 -34.33
CA GLN A 52 -3.62 -9.08 -33.58
C GLN A 52 -2.50 -8.23 -32.97
N VAL A 53 -2.60 -6.92 -33.13
CA VAL A 53 -1.65 -5.94 -32.56
C VAL A 53 -2.00 -5.59 -31.11
N ILE A 54 -3.30 -5.60 -30.78
CA ILE A 54 -3.82 -5.30 -29.46
C ILE A 54 -4.42 -6.59 -28.91
N GLN A 55 -3.89 -7.04 -27.78
CA GLN A 55 -4.44 -8.20 -27.09
C GLN A 55 -5.64 -7.74 -26.24
N ASP A 56 -6.60 -8.63 -26.07
CA ASP A 56 -7.70 -8.41 -25.13
C ASP A 56 -7.15 -8.05 -23.74
N PRO A 57 -7.57 -6.93 -23.13
CA PRO A 57 -7.22 -6.54 -21.77
C PRO A 57 -7.30 -7.69 -20.75
N ALA A 58 -8.31 -8.55 -20.88
CA ALA A 58 -8.52 -9.69 -19.99
C ALA A 58 -7.50 -10.82 -20.15
N LYS A 59 -6.74 -10.83 -21.26
CA LYS A 59 -5.72 -11.85 -21.59
C LYS A 59 -4.30 -11.38 -21.33
N TYR A 60 -4.08 -10.13 -20.94
CA TYR A 60 -2.75 -9.75 -20.46
C TYR A 60 -2.49 -10.45 -19.14
N ASP A 61 -1.29 -11.00 -18.97
CA ASP A 61 -0.83 -11.41 -17.66
C ASP A 61 -0.97 -10.22 -16.72
N GLN A 62 -1.55 -10.45 -15.54
CA GLN A 62 -1.68 -9.40 -14.53
C GLN A 62 -0.27 -8.90 -14.17
N GLN A 63 0.09 -7.74 -14.72
CA GLN A 63 1.32 -7.07 -14.37
C GLN A 63 1.06 -6.26 -13.10
N GLY A 64 1.44 -6.85 -11.97
CA GLY A 64 1.35 -6.26 -10.66
C GLY A 64 2.27 -6.99 -9.69
N ARG A 65 2.57 -6.37 -8.54
CA ARG A 65 3.30 -7.07 -7.48
C ARG A 65 2.43 -8.24 -7.04
N PRO A 66 2.89 -9.51 -7.14
CA PRO A 66 2.07 -10.64 -6.74
C PRO A 66 1.70 -10.48 -5.26
N THR A 67 0.40 -10.55 -4.96
CA THR A 67 -0.15 -10.53 -3.61
C THR A 67 0.51 -11.64 -2.81
N PHE A 68 1.09 -11.30 -1.66
CA PHE A 68 1.88 -12.26 -0.89
C PHE A 68 0.96 -13.19 -0.08
N PHE A 69 -0.20 -12.70 0.30
CA PHE A 69 -1.20 -13.41 1.10
C PHE A 69 -2.38 -13.82 0.24
N CYS A 70 -2.86 -15.05 0.43
CA CYS A 70 -4.17 -15.44 -0.11
C CYS A 70 -5.29 -14.89 0.78
N ASP A 71 -6.54 -14.95 0.32
CA ASP A 71 -7.67 -14.41 1.10
C ASP A 71 -7.82 -15.08 2.46
N LYS A 72 -7.49 -16.38 2.59
CA LYS A 72 -7.50 -17.10 3.87
C LYS A 72 -6.44 -16.60 4.86
N ASP A 73 -5.31 -16.13 4.35
CA ASP A 73 -4.26 -15.55 5.18
C ASP A 73 -4.69 -14.15 5.64
N CYS A 74 -5.34 -13.38 4.77
CA CYS A 74 -5.92 -12.08 5.12
C CYS A 74 -6.99 -12.21 6.20
N GLU A 75 -7.93 -13.14 6.06
CA GLU A 75 -8.95 -13.43 7.07
C GLU A 75 -8.32 -13.79 8.42
N PHE A 76 -7.24 -14.56 8.40
CA PHE A 76 -6.50 -14.90 9.62
C PHE A 76 -5.86 -13.69 10.28
N ILE A 77 -5.16 -12.86 9.51
CA ILE A 77 -4.51 -11.65 10.01
C ILE A 77 -5.57 -10.72 10.62
N CYS A 78 -6.72 -10.54 9.97
CA CYS A 78 -7.82 -9.76 10.51
C CYS A 78 -8.34 -10.32 11.83
N ALA A 79 -8.54 -11.64 11.93
CA ALA A 79 -8.97 -12.28 13.18
C ALA A 79 -7.93 -12.10 14.30
N LEU A 80 -6.64 -12.27 13.97
CA LEU A 80 -5.53 -12.14 14.91
C LEU A 80 -5.44 -10.71 15.48
N VAL A 81 -5.51 -9.70 14.61
CA VAL A 81 -5.46 -8.28 15.02
C VAL A 81 -6.73 -7.87 15.77
N ALA A 82 -7.89 -8.44 15.44
CA ALA A 82 -9.13 -8.19 16.16
C ALA A 82 -9.11 -8.77 17.59
N GLU A 83 -8.50 -9.94 17.76
CA GLU A 83 -8.33 -10.57 19.07
C GLU A 83 -7.31 -9.83 19.94
N ASN A 84 -6.17 -9.43 19.36
CA ASN A 84 -5.16 -8.66 20.05
C ASN A 84 -4.63 -7.51 19.17
N PRO A 85 -5.16 -6.28 19.31
CA PRO A 85 -4.75 -5.15 18.50
C PRO A 85 -3.39 -4.56 18.92
N MET A 86 -2.78 -5.07 20.01
CA MET A 86 -1.48 -4.62 20.49
C MET A 86 -0.30 -5.43 19.95
N LEU A 87 -0.56 -6.39 19.05
CA LEU A 87 0.49 -7.20 18.46
C LEU A 87 1.46 -6.36 17.63
N PHE A 88 2.75 -6.61 17.81
CA PHE A 88 3.80 -6.05 16.98
C PHE A 88 3.86 -6.76 15.61
N LEU A 89 4.48 -6.11 14.64
CA LEU A 89 4.59 -6.63 13.27
C LEU A 89 5.33 -7.98 13.20
N ASP A 90 6.32 -8.18 14.06
CA ASP A 90 7.08 -9.42 14.18
C ASP A 90 6.27 -10.54 14.82
N GLU A 91 5.45 -10.24 15.82
CA GLU A 91 4.51 -11.20 16.42
C GLU A 91 3.44 -11.63 15.41
N ILE A 92 2.89 -10.68 14.63
CA ILE A 92 1.95 -11.00 13.54
C ILE A 92 2.65 -11.87 12.49
N TRP A 93 3.88 -11.53 12.12
CA TRP A 93 4.67 -12.31 11.18
C TRP A 93 4.91 -13.75 11.67
N GLU A 94 5.27 -13.91 12.95
CA GLU A 94 5.49 -15.22 13.57
C GLU A 94 4.20 -16.03 13.65
N ALA A 95 3.06 -15.41 13.97
CA ALA A 95 1.76 -16.08 13.97
C ALA A 95 1.35 -16.58 12.58
N ILE A 96 1.59 -15.78 11.54
CA ILE A 96 1.36 -16.20 10.14
C ILE A 96 2.27 -17.38 9.79
N TYR A 97 3.55 -17.30 10.15
CA TYR A 97 4.54 -18.34 9.92
C TYR A 97 4.13 -19.67 10.58
N ASN A 98 3.76 -19.62 11.85
CA ASN A 98 3.33 -20.79 12.62
C ASN A 98 2.06 -21.44 12.03
N LYS A 99 1.14 -20.65 11.48
CA LYS A 99 -0.09 -21.17 10.86
C LYS A 99 0.13 -21.79 9.49
N THR A 100 0.93 -21.16 8.64
CA THR A 100 1.12 -21.58 7.24
C THR A 100 2.21 -22.63 7.07
N GLY A 101 3.07 -22.82 8.08
CA GLY A 101 4.09 -23.87 8.06
C GLY A 101 5.17 -23.67 6.99
N LEU A 102 5.33 -22.44 6.48
CA LEU A 102 6.30 -22.08 5.44
C LEU A 102 7.74 -22.07 6.00
N LEU A 103 8.27 -23.23 6.38
CA LEU A 103 9.73 -23.45 6.42
C LEU A 103 10.29 -23.28 4.99
N PRO A 104 11.57 -22.88 4.84
CA PRO A 104 12.19 -22.48 3.59
C PRO A 104 12.47 -23.67 2.65
N SER A 105 11.43 -24.36 2.21
CA SER A 105 11.54 -25.50 1.30
C SER A 105 10.63 -25.29 0.09
N LEU A 106 11.29 -25.01 -1.04
CA LEU A 106 10.83 -25.16 -2.43
C LEU A 106 9.81 -24.17 -3.01
N THR A 107 9.10 -23.37 -2.21
CA THR A 107 8.37 -22.17 -2.72
C THR A 107 8.25 -21.09 -1.64
N ALA A 108 9.22 -21.06 -0.73
CA ALA A 108 9.19 -20.20 0.44
C ALA A 108 9.58 -18.77 0.08
N LYS A 109 8.57 -17.95 -0.19
CA LYS A 109 8.71 -16.50 -0.21
C LYS A 109 8.86 -16.06 1.25
N ILE A 110 10.09 -15.96 1.73
CA ILE A 110 10.36 -15.26 3.00
C ILE A 110 9.92 -13.82 2.79
N PHE A 111 8.79 -13.44 3.37
CA PHE A 111 8.32 -12.05 3.35
C PHE A 111 8.90 -11.32 4.56
N CYS A 112 9.51 -10.16 4.30
CA CYS A 112 10.02 -9.29 5.35
C CYS A 112 8.88 -8.62 6.13
N LEU A 113 9.19 -8.07 7.31
CA LEU A 113 8.24 -7.30 8.12
C LEU A 113 7.57 -6.17 7.32
N GLU A 114 8.33 -5.54 6.40
CA GLU A 114 7.82 -4.52 5.47
C GLU A 114 6.64 -5.02 4.62
N THR A 115 6.66 -6.30 4.24
CA THR A 115 5.59 -6.91 3.44
C THR A 115 4.33 -7.11 4.28
N VAL A 116 4.47 -7.50 5.54
CA VAL A 116 3.34 -7.59 6.49
C VAL A 116 2.76 -6.20 6.73
N HIS A 117 3.61 -5.20 6.96
CA HIS A 117 3.18 -3.82 7.13
C HIS A 117 2.44 -3.27 5.90
N LEU A 118 2.98 -3.51 4.69
CA LEU A 118 2.33 -3.08 3.46
C LEU A 118 0.96 -3.74 3.31
N GLU A 119 0.85 -5.05 3.53
CA GLU A 119 -0.43 -5.77 3.39
C GLU A 119 -1.47 -5.32 4.42
N LEU A 120 -1.06 -5.12 5.68
CA LEU A 120 -1.91 -4.55 6.73
C LEU A 120 -2.45 -3.17 6.33
N THR A 121 -1.60 -2.30 5.81
CA THR A 121 -1.97 -0.91 5.51
C THR A 121 -2.68 -0.73 4.18
N THR A 122 -2.23 -1.39 3.10
CA THR A 122 -2.76 -1.16 1.75
C THR A 122 -3.95 -2.05 1.41
N ARG A 123 -3.95 -3.31 1.87
CA ARG A 123 -4.98 -4.28 1.49
C ARG A 123 -6.03 -4.45 2.58
N LEU A 124 -5.61 -4.48 3.84
CA LEU A 124 -6.52 -4.64 4.98
C LEU A 124 -6.97 -3.30 5.59
N GLU A 125 -6.40 -2.18 5.13
CA GLU A 125 -6.69 -0.82 5.62
C GLU A 125 -6.56 -0.66 7.15
N ILE A 126 -5.73 -1.50 7.77
CA ILE A 126 -5.45 -1.47 9.20
C ILE A 126 -4.39 -0.40 9.47
N MET A 127 -4.77 0.63 10.21
CA MET A 127 -3.87 1.69 10.64
C MET A 127 -3.45 1.50 12.09
N CYS A 128 -2.14 1.63 12.36
CA CYS A 128 -1.64 1.72 13.72
C CYS A 128 -1.97 3.09 14.31
N LYS A 129 -2.94 3.13 15.22
CA LYS A 129 -3.20 4.34 16.02
C LYS A 129 -2.26 4.35 17.21
N LYS A 130 -1.55 5.46 17.41
CA LYS A 130 -0.78 5.66 18.64
C LYS A 130 -1.75 5.65 19.82
N ALA A 131 -1.46 4.80 20.80
CA ALA A 131 -2.20 4.79 22.05
C ALA A 131 -2.11 6.18 22.70
N GLN A 132 -3.26 6.72 23.11
CA GLN A 132 -3.29 7.97 23.84
C GLN A 132 -2.67 7.74 25.22
N THR A 133 -1.70 8.56 25.61
CA THR A 133 -1.16 8.55 26.96
C THR A 133 -2.16 9.18 27.91
N PHE A 134 -2.75 8.35 28.77
CA PHE A 134 -3.59 8.82 29.86
C PHE A 134 -2.71 9.05 31.09
N ASN A 135 -2.94 10.17 31.79
CA ASN A 135 -2.34 10.38 33.10
C ASN A 135 -2.91 9.32 34.06
N ILE A 136 -2.07 8.38 34.49
CA ILE A 136 -2.43 7.23 35.33
C ILE A 136 -3.04 7.67 36.67
N ARG A 137 -2.75 8.90 37.11
CA ARG A 137 -3.32 9.48 38.35
C ARG A 137 -4.75 10.01 38.18
N LYS A 138 -5.32 10.02 36.97
CA LYS A 138 -6.70 10.45 36.73
C LYS A 138 -7.66 9.32 37.10
N ASP A 139 -8.32 9.46 38.24
CA ASP A 139 -9.45 8.61 38.62
C ASP A 139 -10.75 9.12 37.98
N PHE A 140 -11.39 8.26 37.18
CA PHE A 140 -12.65 8.57 36.51
C PHE A 140 -13.79 8.82 37.48
N TYR A 141 -13.81 8.10 38.61
CA TYR A 141 -14.85 8.26 39.61
C TYR A 141 -14.76 9.63 40.28
N GLN A 142 -13.57 9.99 40.76
CA GLN A 142 -13.33 11.30 41.37
C GLN A 142 -13.60 12.45 40.39
N ARG A 143 -13.24 12.29 39.11
CA ARG A 143 -13.58 13.27 38.07
C ARG A 143 -15.07 13.45 37.92
N ALA A 144 -15.84 12.35 37.89
CA ALA A 144 -17.30 12.41 37.77
C ALA A 144 -17.96 13.06 39.00
N VAL A 145 -17.49 12.74 40.21
CA VAL A 145 -17.94 13.37 41.46
C VAL A 145 -17.66 14.87 41.43
N TYR A 146 -16.43 15.27 41.09
CA TYR A 146 -16.06 16.67 40.98
C TYR A 146 -16.96 17.39 39.96
N GLN A 147 -17.13 16.82 38.76
CA GLN A 147 -18.00 17.39 37.72
C GLN A 147 -19.43 17.59 38.20
N ALA A 148 -20.01 16.62 38.92
CA ALA A 148 -21.35 16.74 39.49
C ALA A 148 -21.44 17.85 40.57
N LEU A 149 -20.38 18.07 41.35
CA LEU A 149 -20.32 19.14 42.34
C LEU A 149 -20.24 20.52 41.70
N VAL A 150 -19.52 20.65 40.57
CA VAL A 150 -19.26 21.94 39.94
C VAL A 150 -20.22 22.31 38.80
N GLN A 151 -21.11 21.40 38.37
CA GLN A 151 -21.94 21.59 37.18
C GLN A 151 -22.89 22.79 37.21
N TYR A 152 -23.23 23.31 38.40
CA TYR A 152 -24.12 24.46 38.57
C TYR A 152 -23.39 25.78 38.81
N ILE A 153 -22.05 25.75 38.91
CA ILE A 153 -21.25 26.95 39.11
C ILE A 153 -20.97 27.57 37.74
N PRO A 154 -21.27 28.86 37.51
CA PRO A 154 -20.96 29.54 36.26
C PRO A 154 -19.47 29.54 35.96
N ALA A 155 -19.12 29.46 34.67
CA ALA A 155 -17.73 29.39 34.24
C ALA A 155 -16.91 30.62 34.67
N GLU A 156 -17.54 31.80 34.80
CA GLU A 156 -16.88 33.05 35.19
C GLU A 156 -16.34 33.04 36.63
N MET A 157 -16.81 32.10 37.47
CA MET A 157 -16.37 31.98 38.86
C MET A 157 -15.12 31.10 39.03
N PHE A 158 -14.67 30.39 37.99
CA PHE A 158 -13.48 29.55 38.06
C PHE A 158 -12.21 30.35 37.77
N VAL A 159 -11.25 30.26 38.68
CA VAL A 159 -9.87 30.73 38.47
C VAL A 159 -8.96 29.52 38.49
N PHE A 160 -8.32 29.23 37.36
CA PHE A 160 -7.38 28.12 37.23
C PHE A 160 -5.96 28.63 37.46
N THR A 161 -5.30 28.11 38.48
CA THR A 161 -3.87 28.34 38.74
C THR A 161 -3.13 27.04 38.46
N ASP A 162 -2.34 27.00 37.38
CA ASP A 162 -1.49 25.86 37.06
C ASP A 162 -0.02 26.28 37.10
N GLU A 163 0.82 25.42 37.66
CA GLU A 163 2.26 25.62 37.68
C GLU A 163 2.83 25.07 36.37
N SER A 164 3.26 25.96 35.48
CA SER A 164 4.00 25.58 34.29
C SER A 164 5.49 25.58 34.60
N ALA A 165 6.14 24.42 34.52
CA ALA A 165 7.58 24.35 34.56
C ALA A 165 8.17 24.93 33.26
N ILE A 166 9.05 25.92 33.38
CA ILE A 166 9.83 26.45 32.26
C ILE A 166 11.14 25.67 32.20
N CYS A 167 11.44 25.05 31.06
CA CYS A 167 12.73 24.41 30.84
C CYS A 167 13.74 25.47 30.38
N GLU A 168 14.87 25.63 31.08
CA GLU A 168 15.93 26.58 30.70
C GLU A 168 16.53 26.31 29.32
N CYS A 169 16.39 25.09 28.78
CA CYS A 169 16.87 24.72 27.45
C CYS A 169 16.11 25.39 26.29
N ASP A 170 14.92 25.94 26.53
CA ASP A 170 14.11 26.62 25.52
C ASP A 170 14.31 28.16 25.52
N LEU A 171 15.23 28.66 26.35
CA LEU A 171 15.53 30.10 26.52
C LEU A 171 16.82 30.56 25.82
N ILE A 172 17.45 29.70 25.00
CA ILE A 172 18.64 29.99 24.18
C ILE A 172 18.30 29.75 22.71
#